data_AF-A0A963KTH8-F1
#
_entry.id   AF-A0A963KTH8-F1
#
_cell.length_a   1.000
_cell.length_b   1.000
_cell.length_c   1.000
_cell.angle_alpha   90.00
_cell.angle_beta   90.00
_cell.angle_gamma   90.00
#
_symmetry.space_group_name_H-M   'P 1'
#
loop_
_entity.id
_entity.type
_entity.pdbx_description
1 polymer ?
#
loop_
_entity_poly.entity_id
_entity_poly.type
_entity_poly.pdbx_seq_one_letter_code
_entity_poly.pdbx_strand_id
1 'polypeptide(L)'
;MSSGLAGRVREQIGDAAFGMDGRLIDWRSSLLPATLNCLEDRHLTTLDPGRRRVPEAGAVIALNSFLPWEQHSGDLRLADLSSVDKLTFDARCPTGVRGTPPHLDMIAARGQSIVAATARGPGYLGRRFAGLAAAYDSVEVPPAMRPWHEILPLLRQSGRTFA
;
A
#
# COMPACT_ATOMS: atom_id res chain seq x y z
N MET A 1 -21.47 -17.35 -6.25
CA MET A 1 -20.00 -17.13 -6.34
C MET A 1 -19.70 -15.82 -5.64
N SER A 2 -19.00 -15.82 -4.50
CA SER A 2 -18.64 -14.56 -3.83
C SER A 2 -17.68 -13.79 -4.74
N SER A 3 -18.10 -12.65 -5.29
CA SER A 3 -17.19 -11.73 -5.94
C SER A 3 -16.12 -11.34 -4.91
N GLY A 4 -14.85 -11.55 -5.25
CA GLY A 4 -13.73 -11.08 -4.43
C GLY A 4 -13.76 -9.55 -4.32
N LEU A 5 -12.91 -8.97 -3.45
CA LEU A 5 -12.87 -7.51 -3.24
C LEU A 5 -12.86 -6.71 -4.55
N ALA A 6 -12.05 -7.12 -5.53
CA ALA A 6 -11.99 -6.46 -6.83
C ALA A 6 -13.35 -6.43 -7.57
N GLY A 7 -14.13 -7.50 -7.49
CA GLY A 7 -15.47 -7.56 -8.09
C GLY A 7 -16.46 -6.65 -7.36
N ARG A 8 -16.40 -6.58 -6.02
CA ARG A 8 -17.25 -5.67 -5.23
C ARG A 8 -16.89 -4.20 -5.45
N VAL A 9 -15.59 -3.89 -5.51
CA VAL A 9 -15.12 -2.53 -5.81
C VAL A 9 -15.55 -2.13 -7.22
N ARG A 10 -15.45 -3.04 -8.20
CA ARG A 10 -15.94 -2.80 -9.55
C ARG A 10 -17.45 -2.57 -9.61
N GLU A 11 -18.23 -3.38 -8.91
CA GLU A 11 -19.68 -3.21 -8.80
C GLU A 11 -20.05 -1.85 -8.19
N GLN A 12 -19.32 -1.41 -7.17
CA GLN A 12 -19.55 -0.12 -6.51
C GLN A 12 -19.16 1.08 -7.38
N ILE A 13 -18.07 0.97 -8.16
CA ILE A 13 -17.63 2.04 -9.06
C ILE A 13 -18.49 2.08 -10.35
N GLY A 14 -18.97 0.92 -10.80
CA GLY A 14 -19.74 0.75 -12.02
C GLY A 14 -18.88 0.44 -13.24
N ASP A 15 -19.37 -0.46 -14.11
CA ASP A 15 -18.63 -0.98 -15.26
C ASP A 15 -18.21 0.10 -16.28
N ALA A 16 -18.98 1.17 -16.41
CA ALA A 16 -18.71 2.27 -17.35
C ALA A 16 -17.41 3.03 -17.04
N ALA A 17 -16.92 2.97 -15.79
CA ALA A 17 -15.68 3.62 -15.40
C ALA A 17 -14.42 2.86 -15.86
N PHE A 18 -14.56 1.64 -16.40
CA PHE A 18 -13.45 0.77 -16.75
C PHE A 18 -13.26 0.67 -18.26
N GLY A 19 -12.00 0.69 -18.68
CA GLY A 19 -11.60 0.44 -20.07
C GLY A 19 -11.57 -1.05 -20.40
N MET A 20 -11.29 -1.34 -21.67
CA MET A 20 -11.17 -2.72 -22.18
C MET A 20 -10.02 -3.51 -21.53
N ASP A 21 -9.02 -2.83 -20.95
CA ASP A 21 -7.91 -3.43 -20.20
C ASP A 21 -8.32 -3.88 -18.78
N GLY A 22 -9.59 -3.71 -18.41
CA GLY A 22 -10.13 -4.04 -17.09
C GLY A 22 -9.72 -3.04 -16.00
N ARG A 23 -9.05 -1.94 -16.36
CA ARG A 23 -8.60 -0.89 -15.45
C ARG A 23 -9.48 0.35 -15.62
N LEU A 24 -9.52 1.22 -14.61
CA LEU A 24 -10.28 2.47 -14.68
C LEU A 24 -9.81 3.34 -15.84
N ILE A 25 -10.71 4.05 -16.51
CA ILE A 25 -10.37 5.05 -17.53
C ILE A 25 -9.75 6.27 -16.85
N ASP A 26 -10.41 6.80 -15.82
CA ASP A 26 -9.87 7.78 -14.88
C ASP A 26 -9.67 7.13 -13.51
N TRP A 27 -8.44 7.17 -13.02
CA TRP A 27 -8.10 6.60 -11.72
C TRP A 27 -8.82 7.29 -10.56
N ARG A 28 -9.23 8.55 -10.72
CA ARG A 28 -9.98 9.31 -9.71
C ARG A 28 -11.32 8.67 -9.36
N SER A 29 -11.91 7.88 -10.26
CA SER A 29 -13.15 7.15 -10.00
C SER A 29 -13.04 6.12 -8.86
N SER A 30 -11.82 5.77 -8.42
CA SER A 30 -11.58 4.91 -7.24
C SER A 30 -11.42 5.66 -5.92
N LEU A 31 -11.40 7.00 -5.96
CA LEU A 31 -11.18 7.81 -4.77
C LEU A 31 -12.49 8.06 -4.01
N LEU A 32 -12.39 8.10 -2.69
CA LEU A 32 -13.50 8.51 -1.84
C LEU A 32 -13.76 10.02 -2.00
N PRO A 33 -15.00 10.49 -1.79
CA PRO A 33 -15.33 11.92 -1.91
C PRO A 33 -14.42 12.84 -1.08
N ALA A 34 -14.13 12.46 0.17
CA ALA A 34 -13.22 13.22 1.03
C ALA A 34 -11.79 13.33 0.45
N THR A 35 -11.33 12.28 -0.21
CA THR A 35 -10.02 12.22 -0.85
C THR A 35 -9.98 13.03 -2.15
N LEU A 36 -11.06 13.01 -2.94
CA LEU A 36 -11.21 13.83 -4.14
C LEU A 36 -11.12 15.31 -3.82
N ASN A 37 -11.84 15.77 -2.79
CA ASN A 37 -11.83 17.17 -2.37
C ASN A 37 -10.41 17.64 -2.01
N CYS A 38 -9.65 16.84 -1.25
CA CYS A 38 -8.25 17.16 -0.94
C CYS A 38 -7.34 17.18 -2.17
N LEU A 39 -7.70 16.43 -3.22
CA LEU A 39 -6.92 16.36 -4.45
C LEU A 39 -7.17 17.57 -5.36
N GLU A 40 -8.39 18.10 -5.39
CA GLU A 40 -8.74 19.29 -6.17
C GLU A 40 -8.01 20.54 -5.66
N ASP A 41 -7.76 20.60 -4.34
CA ASP A 41 -6.95 21.65 -3.70
C ASP A 41 -5.45 21.57 -4.03
N ARG A 42 -5.01 20.54 -4.78
CA ARG A 42 -3.59 20.19 -4.95
C ARG A 42 -3.22 19.83 -6.39
N HIS A 43 -2.07 20.34 -6.84
CA HIS A 43 -1.36 19.81 -8.01
C HIS A 43 -0.52 18.59 -7.61
N LEU A 44 -1.14 17.43 -7.43
CA LEU A 44 -0.43 16.15 -7.27
C LEU A 44 0.08 15.60 -8.62
N THR A 45 0.87 16.41 -9.32
CA THR A 45 1.38 16.13 -10.68
C THR A 45 2.40 14.99 -10.73
N THR A 46 2.90 14.52 -9.59
CA THR A 46 3.90 13.45 -9.48
C THR A 46 3.31 12.05 -9.30
N LEU A 47 1.98 11.93 -9.21
CA LEU A 47 1.32 10.65 -9.01
C LEU A 47 1.27 9.84 -10.32
N ASP A 48 1.94 8.67 -10.38
CA ASP A 48 1.83 7.71 -11.50
C ASP A 48 0.38 7.20 -11.74
N PRO A 49 -0.31 7.62 -12.81
CA PRO A 49 -1.68 7.20 -13.05
C PRO A 49 -1.81 5.68 -13.25
N GLY A 50 -0.76 5.02 -13.77
CA GLY A 50 -0.79 3.60 -14.12
C GLY A 50 -1.08 2.68 -12.93
N ARG A 51 -0.46 2.95 -11.77
CA ARG A 51 -0.69 2.19 -10.52
C ARG A 51 -2.07 2.43 -9.93
N ARG A 52 -2.73 3.54 -10.27
CA ARG A 52 -4.00 3.98 -9.66
C ARG A 52 -5.23 3.64 -10.49
N ARG A 53 -5.06 3.28 -11.77
CA ARG A 53 -6.14 2.73 -12.60
C ARG A 53 -6.61 1.35 -12.12
N VAL A 54 -5.95 0.75 -11.12
CA VAL A 54 -6.39 -0.46 -10.42
C VAL A 54 -6.96 -0.03 -9.05
N PRO A 55 -8.29 -0.01 -8.86
CA PRO A 55 -8.93 0.54 -7.65
C PRO A 55 -8.48 -0.08 -6.33
N GLU A 56 -8.18 -1.38 -6.35
CA GLU A 56 -7.77 -2.15 -5.19
C GLU A 56 -6.24 -2.12 -4.94
N ALA A 57 -5.51 -1.34 -5.72
CA ALA A 57 -4.07 -1.21 -5.56
C ALA A 57 -3.70 -0.48 -4.26
N GLY A 58 -2.57 -0.86 -3.67
CA GLY A 58 -2.05 -0.24 -2.44
C GLY A 58 -1.93 1.29 -2.53
N ALA A 59 -1.51 1.81 -3.68
CA ALA A 59 -1.40 3.25 -3.91
C ALA A 59 -2.75 3.99 -3.78
N VAL A 60 -3.86 3.39 -4.24
CA VAL A 60 -5.20 3.96 -4.12
C VAL A 60 -5.70 3.87 -2.68
N ILE A 61 -5.51 2.72 -2.04
CA ILE A 61 -5.87 2.50 -0.63
C ILE A 61 -5.14 3.51 0.27
N ALA A 62 -3.83 3.72 0.05
CA ALA A 62 -3.03 4.67 0.80
C ALA A 62 -3.53 6.11 0.60
N LEU A 63 -3.87 6.51 -0.62
CA LEU A 63 -4.46 7.83 -0.87
C LEU A 63 -5.79 8.02 -0.12
N ASN A 64 -6.70 7.06 -0.26
CA ASN A 64 -8.00 7.11 0.42
C ASN A 64 -7.88 7.12 1.95
N SER A 65 -6.82 6.50 2.50
CA SER A 65 -6.61 6.40 3.94
C SER A 65 -5.92 7.63 4.54
N PHE A 66 -4.95 8.21 3.82
CA PHE A 66 -4.02 9.19 4.42
C PHE A 66 -4.11 10.59 3.82
N LEU A 67 -4.56 10.76 2.57
CA LEU A 67 -4.65 12.12 2.00
C LEU A 67 -5.58 13.05 2.78
N PRO A 68 -6.75 12.58 3.31
CA PRO A 68 -7.60 13.44 4.14
C PRO A 68 -6.92 13.98 5.41
N TRP A 69 -5.86 13.34 5.88
CA TRP A 69 -5.09 13.80 7.04
C TRP A 69 -4.11 14.92 6.71
N GLU A 70 -3.89 15.27 5.45
CA GLU A 70 -2.87 16.27 5.09
C GLU A 70 -3.15 17.64 5.75
N GLN A 71 -4.41 18.07 5.77
CA GLN A 71 -4.85 19.33 6.40
C GLN A 71 -4.74 19.30 7.94
N HIS A 72 -4.71 18.10 8.54
CA HIS A 72 -4.67 17.88 9.99
C HIS A 72 -3.53 16.90 10.33
N SER A 73 -2.39 17.03 9.65
CA SER A 73 -1.30 16.04 9.73
C SER A 73 -0.68 16.00 11.13
N GLY A 74 -0.77 17.10 11.88
CA GLY A 74 -0.43 17.16 13.29
C GLY A 74 -1.23 16.20 14.20
N ASP A 75 -2.45 15.82 13.80
CA ASP A 75 -3.32 14.92 14.55
C ASP A 75 -3.11 13.45 14.17
N LEU A 76 -2.44 13.19 13.05
CA LEU A 76 -2.14 11.84 12.58
C LEU A 76 -1.08 11.19 13.48
N ARG A 77 -1.40 10.02 14.01
CA ARG A 77 -0.50 9.17 14.81
C ARG A 77 -0.22 7.87 14.08
N LEU A 78 1.05 7.57 13.85
CA LEU A 78 1.51 6.37 13.14
C LEU A 78 2.67 5.73 13.91
N ALA A 79 2.45 4.52 14.46
CA ALA A 79 3.40 3.91 15.39
C ALA A 79 3.79 4.91 16.50
N ASP A 80 5.08 5.13 16.73
CA ASP A 80 5.59 6.10 17.71
C ASP A 80 5.71 7.53 17.15
N LEU A 81 5.31 7.75 15.89
CA LEU A 81 5.31 9.07 15.26
C LEU A 81 3.99 9.79 15.52
N SER A 82 4.04 10.84 16.34
CA SER A 82 2.96 11.80 16.54
C SER A 82 3.31 13.14 15.91
N SER A 83 2.30 13.92 15.50
CA SER A 83 2.48 15.26 14.95
C SER A 83 3.28 15.25 13.65
N VAL A 84 2.71 14.63 12.62
CA VAL A 84 3.34 14.53 11.30
C VAL A 84 3.37 15.90 10.65
N ASP A 85 4.54 16.32 10.16
CA ASP A 85 4.70 17.62 9.48
C ASP A 85 4.46 17.49 7.96
N LYS A 86 4.70 16.29 7.41
CA LYS A 86 4.65 16.06 5.97
C LYS A 86 4.18 14.65 5.65
N LEU A 87 3.21 14.59 4.74
CA LEU A 87 2.83 13.37 4.03
C LEU A 87 3.37 13.42 2.61
N THR A 88 3.87 12.30 2.10
CA THR A 88 4.32 12.16 0.71
C THR A 88 3.81 10.84 0.18
N PHE A 89 3.17 10.87 -0.99
CA PHE A 89 2.59 9.70 -1.63
C PHE A 89 3.44 9.25 -2.79
N ASP A 90 3.44 7.94 -3.05
CA ASP A 90 4.09 7.35 -4.23
C ASP A 90 5.56 7.77 -4.33
N ALA A 91 6.29 7.60 -3.23
CA ALA A 91 7.62 8.15 -3.04
C ALA A 91 8.65 7.07 -2.70
N ARG A 92 9.90 7.37 -3.05
CA ARG A 92 11.07 6.57 -2.67
C ARG A 92 11.44 6.87 -1.22
N CYS A 93 11.60 5.82 -0.40
CA CYS A 93 12.02 5.96 0.99
C CYS A 93 13.52 6.25 1.10
N PRO A 94 13.95 7.39 1.68
CA PRO A 94 15.37 7.63 1.91
C PRO A 94 15.87 6.78 3.09
N THR A 95 16.25 5.52 2.81
CA THR A 95 16.68 4.58 3.85
C THR A 95 18.15 4.76 4.27
N GLY A 96 18.93 5.56 3.54
CA GLY A 96 20.38 5.70 3.76
C GLY A 96 21.20 4.44 3.44
N VAL A 97 20.56 3.38 2.91
CA VAL A 97 21.21 2.13 2.53
C VAL A 97 21.55 2.13 1.04
N ARG A 98 22.71 1.57 0.68
CA ARG A 98 23.15 1.44 -0.72
C ARG A 98 22.17 0.58 -1.53
N GLY A 99 21.73 1.07 -2.69
CA GLY A 99 20.82 0.37 -3.60
C GLY A 99 19.72 1.28 -4.15
N THR A 100 18.75 0.69 -4.86
CA THR A 100 17.54 1.41 -5.28
C THR A 100 16.62 1.56 -4.06
N PRO A 101 16.32 2.80 -3.62
CA PRO A 101 15.45 3.02 -2.48
C PRO A 101 14.07 2.41 -2.71
N PRO A 102 13.44 1.79 -1.68
CA PRO A 102 12.15 1.14 -1.86
C PRO A 102 11.08 2.16 -2.19
N HIS A 103 10.20 1.79 -3.10
CA HIS A 103 9.04 2.59 -3.45
C HIS A 103 7.91 2.32 -2.46
N LEU A 104 7.41 3.36 -1.81
CA LEU A 104 6.35 3.27 -0.81
C LEU A 104 5.08 3.96 -1.29
N ASP A 105 3.94 3.51 -0.78
CA ASP A 105 2.64 4.12 -1.13
C ASP A 105 2.45 5.44 -0.38
N MET A 106 2.87 5.52 0.89
CA MET A 106 2.87 6.74 1.70
C MET A 106 4.09 6.79 2.65
N ILE A 107 4.64 7.99 2.82
CA ILE A 107 5.67 8.34 3.80
C ILE A 107 5.15 9.49 4.64
N ALA A 108 5.14 9.32 5.96
CA ALA A 108 4.94 10.35 6.95
C ALA A 108 6.29 10.75 7.55
N ALA A 109 6.55 12.04 7.70
CA ALA A 109 7.80 12.55 8.24
C ALA A 109 7.54 13.62 9.32
N ARG A 110 8.41 13.61 10.34
CA ARG A 110 8.55 14.67 11.33
C ARG A 110 10.03 14.84 11.67
N GLY A 111 10.61 15.99 11.32
CA GLY A 111 12.06 16.18 11.43
C GLY A 111 12.85 15.06 10.74
N GLN A 112 13.68 14.32 11.51
CA GLN A 112 14.46 13.17 11.01
C GLN A 112 13.76 11.81 11.19
N SER A 113 12.55 11.79 11.77
CA SER A 113 11.77 10.56 11.94
C SER A 113 10.86 10.34 10.74
N ILE A 114 10.88 9.12 10.19
CA ILE A 114 10.02 8.73 9.07
C ILE A 114 9.24 7.47 9.43
N VAL A 115 7.95 7.44 9.08
CA VAL A 115 7.14 6.24 9.10
C VAL A 115 6.59 6.01 7.70
N ALA A 116 6.74 4.78 7.23
CA ALA A 116 6.33 4.35 5.92
C ALA A 116 5.07 3.49 6.03
N ALA A 117 4.08 3.73 5.16
CA ALA A 117 2.95 2.84 4.98
C ALA A 117 2.97 2.25 3.57
N THR A 118 2.82 0.92 3.50
CA THR A 118 2.58 0.19 2.25
C THR A 118 1.28 -0.57 2.41
N ALA A 119 0.30 -0.25 1.57
CA ALA A 119 -0.96 -0.96 1.61
C ALA A 119 -0.84 -2.21 0.74
N ARG A 120 -1.12 -3.37 1.33
CA ARG A 120 -1.27 -4.62 0.58
C ARG A 120 -2.76 -4.85 0.39
N GLY A 121 -3.22 -4.72 -0.86
CA GLY A 121 -4.61 -4.93 -1.24
C GLY A 121 -5.04 -6.40 -1.25
N PRO A 122 -6.03 -6.80 -2.07
CA PRO A 122 -6.62 -8.13 -2.06
C PRO A 122 -5.71 -9.28 -2.52
N GLY A 123 -4.42 -9.04 -2.77
CA GLY A 123 -3.46 -10.14 -2.78
C GLY A 123 -3.31 -10.80 -1.40
N TYR A 124 -3.54 -10.05 -0.31
CA TYR A 124 -3.55 -10.58 1.06
C TYR A 124 -4.93 -11.14 1.46
N LEU A 125 -6.02 -10.48 1.06
CA LEU A 125 -7.40 -10.90 1.38
C LEU A 125 -7.96 -11.95 0.42
N GLY A 126 -7.54 -11.90 -0.84
CA GLY A 126 -7.72 -12.97 -1.80
C GLY A 126 -6.71 -14.05 -1.45
N ARG A 127 -7.18 -15.31 -1.40
CA ARG A 127 -6.44 -16.52 -1.04
C ARG A 127 -5.27 -16.86 -1.98
N ARG A 128 -4.51 -15.89 -2.47
CA ARG A 128 -3.34 -16.13 -3.30
C ARG A 128 -2.11 -16.19 -2.40
N PHE A 129 -1.93 -17.36 -1.81
CA PHE A 129 -0.68 -17.74 -1.20
C PHE A 129 0.40 -17.79 -2.29
N ALA A 130 1.44 -16.97 -2.16
CA ALA A 130 2.68 -17.21 -2.88
C ALA A 130 3.49 -18.19 -2.03
N GLY A 131 3.78 -19.37 -2.59
CA GLY A 131 4.66 -20.34 -1.92
C GLY A 131 5.99 -19.68 -1.57
N LEU A 132 6.49 -19.94 -0.37
CA LEU A 132 7.84 -19.54 0.02
C LEU A 132 8.84 -20.08 -1.00
N ALA A 133 9.64 -19.19 -1.58
CA ALA A 133 10.66 -19.58 -2.54
C ALA A 133 11.68 -20.53 -1.90
N ALA A 134 12.08 -21.58 -2.61
CA ALA A 134 13.09 -22.54 -2.14
C ALA A 134 14.45 -21.87 -1.82
N ALA A 135 14.73 -20.71 -2.42
CA ALA A 135 15.94 -19.94 -2.15
C ALA A 135 16.13 -19.61 -0.66
N TYR A 136 15.04 -19.45 0.10
CA TYR A 136 15.12 -19.19 1.54
C TYR A 136 15.72 -20.34 2.36
N ASP A 137 15.73 -21.58 1.84
CA ASP A 137 16.37 -22.72 2.52
C ASP A 137 17.90 -22.65 2.54
N SER A 138 18.46 -21.88 1.60
CA SER A 138 19.91 -21.79 1.38
C SER A 138 20.50 -20.46 1.82
N VAL A 139 19.70 -19.53 2.35
CA VAL A 139 20.21 -18.22 2.78
C VAL A 139 20.92 -18.38 4.13
N GLU A 140 22.18 -17.97 4.20
CA GLU A 140 22.88 -17.83 5.47
C GLU A 140 22.34 -16.62 6.22
N VAL A 141 21.72 -16.87 7.38
CA VAL A 141 21.00 -15.83 8.14
C VAL A 141 21.85 -15.31 9.30
N PRO A 142 22.09 -13.98 9.40
CA PRO A 142 22.78 -13.38 10.53
C PRO A 142 22.10 -13.72 11.87
N PRO A 143 22.84 -13.79 13.00
CA PRO A 143 22.27 -14.14 14.30
C PRO A 143 21.04 -13.30 14.70
N ALA A 144 21.05 -12.00 14.39
CA ALA A 144 19.95 -11.09 14.69
C ALA A 144 18.64 -11.39 13.92
N MET A 145 18.73 -12.16 12.82
CA MET A 145 17.59 -12.54 11.98
C MET A 145 17.15 -13.99 12.20
N ARG A 146 17.82 -14.76 13.06
CA ARG A 146 17.43 -16.15 13.39
C ARG A 146 15.97 -16.30 13.81
N PRO A 147 15.39 -15.43 14.67
CA PRO A 147 13.98 -15.54 15.04
C PRO A 147 13.03 -15.47 13.83
N TRP A 148 13.39 -14.70 12.80
CA TRP A 148 12.61 -14.59 11.56
C TRP A 148 12.77 -15.83 10.67
N HIS A 149 13.96 -16.41 10.62
CA HIS A 149 14.22 -17.64 9.88
C HIS A 149 13.47 -18.84 10.49
N GLU A 150 13.38 -18.90 11.82
CA GLU A 150 12.64 -19.93 12.55
C GLU A 150 11.12 -19.90 12.28
N ILE A 151 10.58 -18.77 11.82
CA ILE A 151 9.18 -18.62 11.44
C ILE A 151 8.90 -19.19 10.03
N LEU A 152 9.90 -19.32 9.15
CA LEU A 152 9.70 -19.77 7.77
C LEU A 152 9.10 -21.19 7.65
N PRO A 153 9.52 -22.20 8.44
CA PRO A 153 8.87 -23.51 8.45
C PRO A 153 7.40 -23.43 8.89
N LEU A 154 7.08 -22.57 9.87
CA LEU A 154 5.71 -22.36 10.34
C LEU A 154 4.84 -21.76 9.23
N LEU A 155 5.37 -20.76 8.50
CA LEU A 155 4.69 -20.15 7.36
C LEU A 155 4.46 -21.10 6.19
N ARG A 156 5.33 -22.11 6.00
CA ARG A 156 5.11 -23.19 5.01
C ARG A 156 3.97 -24.13 5.42
N GLN A 157 3.88 -24.45 6.70
CA GLN A 157 2.88 -25.39 7.23
C GLN A 157 1.50 -24.73 7.38
N SER A 158 1.47 -23.45 7.74
CA SER A 158 0.26 -22.64 7.89
C SER A 158 -0.31 -22.16 6.55
N GLY A 159 -0.30 -23.02 5.53
CA GLY A 159 -0.90 -22.76 4.20
C GLY A 159 -2.37 -22.30 4.22
N ARG A 160 -2.99 -22.21 5.40
CA ARG A 160 -4.18 -21.42 5.70
C ARG A 160 -4.06 -20.82 7.11
N THR A 161 -4.71 -19.68 7.29
CA THR A 161 -5.21 -19.10 8.55
C THR A 161 -4.39 -17.94 9.11
N PHE A 162 -4.68 -16.73 8.61
CA PHE A 162 -4.98 -15.63 9.53
C PHE A 162 -6.50 -15.41 9.39
N ALA A 163 -7.24 -15.72 10.46
CA ALA A 163 -8.66 -15.43 10.58
C ALA A 163 -8.85 -13.93 10.89
#